data_AF-A0A535EHJ5-F1
#
_entry.id   AF-A0A535EHJ5-F1
#
_cell.length_a   1.000
_cell.length_b   1.000
_cell.length_c   1.000
_cell.angle_alpha   90.00
_cell.angle_beta   90.00
_cell.angle_gamma   90.00
#
_symmetry.space_group_name_H-M   'P 1'
#
loop_
_entity.id
_entity.type
_entity.pdbx_description
1 polymer ?
#
loop_
_entity_poly.entity_id
_entity_poly.type
_entity_poly.pdbx_seq_one_letter_code
_entity_poly.pdbx_strand_id
1 'polypeptide(L)'
;MAVESGASSAPAAPAKTKRAGGMTRRAVIGAAVAGGAGVAAFRLLGLAKPAGNPVSQSLNGATDWISPLATERAQVQQLLRRATFGAGPADLEKALSDGYAKTVQRLVETPAAKPPPFPGGDQAAKGSPLKLVQLQKWWVDQMLNGPTPFAERMTLFWHGHFTSDYRKVGLQSPYVYWQNLTWRDNAVGDLRSFLYQVTTDPGMLRYLDLGTSTGRSPNENYSRELMELFTMGAGTFGEDDVRAAAKALAGWREP
;
A
#
# COMPACT_ATOMS: atom_id res chain seq x y z
N MET A 1 -19.04 -68.00 -31.28
CA MET A 1 -19.93 -66.84 -31.49
C MET A 1 -19.98 -66.10 -30.17
N ALA A 2 -19.53 -64.85 -30.01
CA ALA A 2 -19.07 -63.84 -30.92
C ALA A 2 -17.89 -63.10 -30.27
N VAL A 3 -17.01 -62.60 -31.12
CA VAL A 3 -15.86 -61.75 -30.79
C VAL A 3 -16.39 -60.33 -30.64
N GLU A 4 -16.12 -59.67 -29.51
CA GLU A 4 -16.21 -58.21 -29.44
C GLU A 4 -14.90 -57.63 -28.90
N SER A 5 -14.25 -56.93 -29.82
CA SER A 5 -13.10 -56.05 -29.66
C SER A 5 -13.51 -54.73 -29.00
N GLY A 6 -12.97 -54.43 -27.83
CA GLY A 6 -13.09 -53.12 -27.19
C GLY A 6 -11.72 -52.46 -27.07
N ALA A 7 -11.49 -51.43 -27.87
CA ALA A 7 -10.23 -50.71 -28.01
C ALA A 7 -9.79 -50.01 -26.71
N SER A 8 -8.49 -50.14 -26.39
CA SER A 8 -7.77 -49.40 -25.37
C SER A 8 -7.60 -47.93 -25.78
N SER A 9 -8.32 -47.01 -25.14
CA SER A 9 -8.08 -45.56 -25.27
C SER A 9 -7.00 -45.10 -24.28
N ALA A 10 -5.86 -44.66 -24.79
CA ALA A 10 -4.82 -43.99 -24.01
C ALA A 10 -5.33 -42.65 -23.43
N PRO A 11 -4.88 -42.22 -22.23
CA PRO A 11 -5.28 -40.94 -21.67
C PRO A 11 -4.65 -39.78 -22.46
N ALA A 12 -5.47 -38.80 -22.82
CA ALA A 12 -5.05 -37.57 -23.48
C ALA A 12 -4.10 -36.76 -22.58
N ALA A 13 -2.97 -36.31 -23.13
CA ALA A 13 -2.04 -35.43 -22.45
C ALA A 13 -2.70 -34.08 -22.11
N PRO A 14 -2.42 -33.47 -20.94
CA PRO A 14 -3.02 -32.19 -20.57
C PRO A 14 -2.54 -31.07 -21.50
N ALA A 15 -3.48 -30.27 -21.98
CA ALA A 15 -3.23 -29.09 -22.78
C ALA A 15 -2.36 -28.10 -22.01
N LYS A 16 -1.23 -27.69 -22.60
CA LYS A 16 -0.33 -26.66 -22.05
C LYS A 16 -1.06 -25.31 -22.05
N THR A 17 -1.56 -24.88 -20.90
CA THR A 17 -1.98 -23.50 -20.68
C THR A 17 -0.77 -22.58 -20.78
N LYS A 18 -0.72 -21.74 -21.83
CA LYS A 18 0.25 -20.65 -21.90
C LYS A 18 -0.03 -19.70 -20.73
N ARG A 19 0.86 -19.69 -19.74
CA ARG A 19 0.89 -18.61 -18.72
C ARG A 19 1.03 -17.29 -19.48
N ALA A 20 0.03 -16.42 -19.36
CA ALA A 20 0.17 -15.04 -19.76
C ALA A 20 1.40 -14.47 -19.04
N GLY A 21 2.36 -13.96 -19.81
CA GLY A 21 3.59 -13.38 -19.26
C GLY A 21 3.20 -12.31 -18.25
N GLY A 22 3.65 -12.46 -17.01
CA GLY A 22 3.41 -11.49 -15.95
C GLY A 22 3.89 -10.11 -16.41
N MET A 23 3.03 -9.10 -16.27
CA MET A 23 3.42 -7.72 -16.49
C MET A 23 4.61 -7.42 -15.58
N THR A 24 5.75 -7.11 -16.18
CA THR A 24 6.91 -6.66 -15.41
C THR A 24 6.61 -5.30 -14.78
N ARG A 25 7.25 -4.98 -13.66
CA ARG A 25 7.11 -3.67 -12.96
C ARG A 25 7.25 -2.47 -13.91
N ARG A 26 8.00 -2.64 -15.00
CA ARG A 26 8.18 -1.68 -16.11
C ARG A 26 6.88 -1.33 -16.86
N ALA A 27 5.96 -2.27 -17.02
CA ALA A 27 4.73 -2.06 -17.80
C ALA A 27 3.66 -1.24 -17.04
N VAL A 28 3.63 -1.37 -15.71
CA VAL A 28 2.64 -0.67 -14.86
C VAL A 28 3.02 0.80 -14.67
N ILE A 29 4.31 1.11 -14.55
CA ILE A 29 4.79 2.49 -14.37
C ILE A 29 4.61 3.32 -15.66
N GLY A 30 4.70 2.69 -16.84
CA GLY A 30 4.49 3.38 -18.12
C GLY A 30 3.05 3.88 -18.35
N ALA A 31 2.05 3.27 -17.71
CA ALA A 31 0.64 3.66 -17.87
C ALA A 31 0.19 4.79 -16.92
N ALA A 32 0.92 5.04 -15.83
CA ALA A 32 0.53 6.02 -14.81
C ALA A 32 0.93 7.47 -15.13
N VAL A 33 1.68 7.72 -16.21
CA VAL A 33 2.18 9.07 -16.57
C VAL A 33 1.14 9.94 -17.28
N ALA A 34 0.00 9.38 -17.72
CA ALA A 34 -0.98 10.11 -18.54
C ALA A 34 -2.23 10.64 -17.80
N GLY A 35 -2.40 10.39 -16.50
CA GLY A 35 -3.65 10.68 -15.79
C GLY A 35 -3.47 11.42 -14.47
N GLY A 36 -3.04 12.67 -14.51
CA GLY A 36 -3.02 13.52 -13.32
C GLY A 36 -4.43 13.92 -12.89
N ALA A 37 -4.97 13.32 -11.83
CA ALA A 37 -6.06 13.88 -11.01
C ALA A 37 -6.20 13.13 -9.68
N GLY A 38 -5.60 13.66 -8.61
CA GLY A 38 -5.90 13.26 -7.24
C GLY A 38 -6.83 14.28 -6.60
N VAL A 39 -8.12 14.24 -6.96
CA VAL A 39 -9.20 14.98 -6.27
C VAL A 39 -9.99 13.98 -5.45
N ALA A 40 -9.61 13.77 -4.19
CA ALA A 40 -10.43 13.07 -3.21
C ALA A 40 -11.01 14.11 -2.24
N ALA A 41 -11.81 15.03 -2.78
CA ALA A 41 -12.60 15.96 -2.00
C ALA A 41 -13.80 16.41 -2.85
N PHE A 42 -14.78 15.52 -3.08
CA PHE A 42 -16.17 15.87 -3.38
C PHE A 42 -16.99 14.58 -3.47
N ARG A 43 -17.91 14.36 -2.51
CA ARG A 43 -19.31 13.89 -2.70
C ARG A 43 -19.93 13.34 -1.41
N LEU A 44 -19.94 14.16 -0.37
CA LEU A 44 -20.94 14.11 0.70
C LEU A 44 -22.03 15.13 0.36
N LEU A 45 -23.03 14.69 -0.40
CA LEU A 45 -24.40 15.24 -0.53
C LEU A 45 -25.02 14.61 -1.78
N GLY A 46 -25.88 13.62 -1.56
CA GLY A 46 -26.56 12.91 -2.64
C GLY A 46 -27.46 13.84 -3.44
N LEU A 47 -27.13 14.04 -4.71
CA LEU A 47 -28.05 14.49 -5.76
C LEU A 47 -27.65 13.85 -7.10
N ALA A 48 -28.60 13.13 -7.68
CA ALA A 48 -28.73 12.68 -9.07
C ALA A 48 -27.58 11.86 -9.72
N LYS A 49 -27.94 10.65 -10.19
CA LYS A 49 -27.20 9.94 -11.24
C LYS A 49 -27.28 10.78 -12.53
N PRO A 50 -26.17 11.23 -13.14
CA PRO A 50 -26.25 11.77 -14.49
C PRO A 50 -26.44 10.58 -15.43
N ALA A 51 -27.65 10.44 -15.98
CA ALA A 51 -27.87 9.65 -17.17
C ALA A 51 -27.31 10.45 -18.35
N GLY A 52 -26.09 10.12 -18.74
CA GLY A 52 -25.44 10.67 -19.92
C GLY A 52 -24.19 9.85 -20.18
N ASN A 53 -24.03 9.36 -21.41
CA ASN A 53 -22.77 8.78 -21.85
C ASN A 53 -21.65 9.76 -21.44
N PRO A 54 -20.55 9.30 -20.82
CA PRO A 54 -19.42 10.20 -20.61
C PRO A 54 -19.04 10.69 -22.00
N VAL A 55 -19.27 11.97 -22.24
CA VAL A 55 -18.68 12.64 -23.39
C VAL A 55 -17.19 12.63 -23.06
N SER A 56 -16.50 11.59 -23.49
CA SER A 56 -15.06 11.66 -23.71
C SER A 56 -14.88 12.69 -24.80
N GLN A 57 -14.86 13.97 -24.43
CA GLN A 57 -14.33 14.99 -25.30
C GLN A 57 -12.87 14.60 -25.50
N SER A 58 -12.60 13.96 -26.64
CA SER A 58 -11.26 13.89 -27.17
C SER A 58 -10.79 15.33 -27.26
N LEU A 59 -9.82 15.71 -26.43
CA LEU A 59 -9.11 16.97 -26.53
C LEU A 59 -8.21 16.90 -27.79
N ASN A 60 -8.82 16.74 -28.96
CA ASN A 60 -8.19 16.88 -30.27
C ASN A 60 -8.26 18.35 -30.73
N GLY A 61 -8.25 19.28 -29.79
CA GLY A 61 -7.82 20.64 -30.02
C GLY A 61 -6.49 20.77 -29.32
N ALA A 62 -5.42 21.11 -30.05
CA ALA A 62 -4.17 21.55 -29.46
C ALA A 62 -4.48 22.76 -28.57
N THR A 63 -4.74 22.52 -27.29
CA THR A 63 -4.69 23.59 -26.31
C THR A 63 -3.24 24.07 -26.28
N ASP A 64 -3.00 25.38 -26.43
CA ASP A 64 -1.71 26.06 -26.22
C ASP A 64 -1.23 25.98 -24.74
N TRP A 65 -1.70 24.96 -24.02
CA TRP A 65 -1.31 24.65 -22.66
C TRP A 65 0.16 24.23 -22.65
N ILE A 66 1.02 25.18 -22.31
CA ILE A 66 2.41 24.92 -21.98
C ILE A 66 2.43 24.19 -20.65
N SER A 67 2.64 22.87 -20.70
CA SER A 67 2.75 22.07 -19.49
C SER A 67 3.88 22.62 -18.60
N PRO A 68 3.64 22.85 -17.29
CA PRO A 68 4.71 23.20 -16.37
C PRO A 68 5.76 22.08 -16.24
N LEU A 69 5.49 20.89 -16.79
CA LEU A 69 6.38 19.73 -16.86
C LEU A 69 6.93 19.49 -18.27
N ALA A 70 6.93 20.51 -19.14
CA ALA A 70 7.40 20.40 -20.52
C ALA A 70 8.92 20.17 -20.63
N THR A 71 9.70 20.46 -19.58
CA THR A 71 11.15 20.24 -19.56
C THR A 71 11.53 19.12 -18.61
N GLU A 72 12.61 18.38 -18.92
CA GLU A 72 13.12 17.32 -18.04
C GLU A 72 13.49 17.87 -16.66
N ARG A 73 14.08 19.06 -16.60
CA ARG A 73 14.37 19.74 -15.33
C ARG A 73 13.11 19.89 -14.47
N ALA A 74 12.00 20.34 -15.06
CA ALA A 74 10.74 20.49 -14.32
C ALA A 74 10.16 19.15 -13.87
N GLN A 75 10.26 18.11 -14.72
CA GLN A 75 9.84 16.75 -14.38
C GLN A 75 10.66 16.17 -13.22
N VAL A 76 11.99 16.32 -13.24
CA VAL A 76 12.88 15.88 -12.17
C VAL A 76 12.61 16.62 -10.87
N GLN A 77 12.44 17.95 -10.92
CA GLN A 77 12.09 18.73 -9.73
C GLN A 77 10.74 18.29 -9.15
N GLN A 78 9.73 18.08 -9.99
CA GLN A 78 8.43 17.61 -9.53
C GLN A 78 8.51 16.19 -8.95
N LEU A 79 9.27 15.29 -9.59
CA LEU A 79 9.52 13.95 -9.09
C LEU A 79 10.11 14.01 -7.69
N LEU A 80 11.19 14.78 -7.48
CA LEU A 80 11.82 14.91 -6.17
C LEU A 80 10.87 15.49 -5.12
N ARG A 81 10.07 16.51 -5.46
CA ARG A 81 9.05 17.05 -4.54
C ARG A 81 8.00 16.02 -4.13
N ARG A 82 7.59 15.14 -5.05
CA ARG A 82 6.56 14.13 -4.77
C ARG A 82 7.13 12.88 -4.09
N ALA A 83 8.34 12.47 -4.46
CA ALA A 83 8.96 11.24 -4.00
C ALA A 83 9.87 11.38 -2.78
N THR A 84 10.15 12.60 -2.28
CA THR A 84 11.10 12.82 -1.16
C THR A 84 10.62 13.89 -0.18
N PHE A 85 11.16 13.93 1.03
CA PHE A 85 10.81 14.93 2.06
C PHE A 85 11.63 16.23 1.98
N GLY A 86 12.01 16.66 0.77
CA GLY A 86 12.75 17.90 0.55
C GLY A 86 14.16 17.66 0.06
N ALA A 87 14.29 17.13 -1.17
CA ALA A 87 15.56 16.97 -1.86
C ALA A 87 16.38 18.28 -1.86
N GLY A 88 17.64 18.18 -1.45
CA GLY A 88 18.57 19.30 -1.41
C GLY A 88 19.16 19.65 -2.80
N PRO A 89 19.98 20.71 -2.90
CA PRO A 89 20.62 21.09 -4.15
C PRO A 89 21.46 19.96 -4.78
N ALA A 90 22.19 19.21 -3.96
CA ALA A 90 23.01 18.08 -4.43
C ALA A 90 22.17 16.92 -4.98
N ASP A 91 21.00 16.65 -4.37
CA ASP A 91 20.08 15.62 -4.85
C ASP A 91 19.50 16.00 -6.21
N LEU A 92 19.16 17.28 -6.38
CA LEU A 92 18.66 17.80 -7.65
C LEU A 92 19.73 17.73 -8.73
N GLU A 93 20.96 18.15 -8.44
CA GLU A 93 22.07 18.07 -9.40
C GLU A 93 22.31 16.63 -9.84
N LYS A 94 22.37 15.69 -8.89
CA LYS A 94 22.48 14.27 -9.18
C LYS A 94 21.33 13.76 -10.04
N ALA A 95 20.09 14.11 -9.70
CA ALA A 95 18.92 13.65 -10.44
C ALA A 95 18.84 14.22 -11.86
N LEU A 96 19.29 15.47 -12.07
CA LEU A 96 19.40 16.07 -13.40
C LEU A 96 20.49 15.41 -14.23
N SER A 97 21.63 15.07 -13.60
CA SER A 97 22.72 14.33 -14.25
C SER A 97 22.31 12.89 -14.62
N ASP A 98 21.56 12.22 -13.74
CA ASP A 98 20.99 10.90 -13.99
C ASP A 98 19.90 10.93 -15.09
N GLY A 99 19.20 12.05 -15.24
CA GLY A 99 17.98 12.17 -16.03
C GLY A 99 16.76 11.56 -15.33
N TYR A 100 15.57 11.84 -15.86
CA TYR A 100 14.30 11.48 -15.22
C TYR A 100 14.14 9.97 -15.02
N ALA A 101 14.30 9.18 -16.10
CA ALA A 101 14.02 7.75 -16.07
C ALA A 101 14.93 6.98 -15.09
N LYS A 102 16.23 7.31 -15.09
CA LYS A 102 17.19 6.69 -14.16
C LYS A 102 16.95 7.15 -12.72
N THR A 103 16.54 8.40 -12.51
CA THR A 103 16.14 8.89 -11.18
C THR A 103 14.92 8.13 -10.66
N VAL A 104 13.88 7.92 -11.49
CA VAL A 104 12.71 7.11 -11.12
C VAL A 104 13.14 5.69 -10.75
N GLN A 105 13.94 5.05 -11.60
CA GLN A 105 14.42 3.70 -11.34
C GLN A 105 15.19 3.62 -10.02
N ARG A 106 16.11 4.56 -9.77
CA ARG A 106 16.86 4.61 -8.52
C ARG A 106 15.94 4.79 -7.30
N LEU A 107 14.95 5.68 -7.37
CA LEU A 107 14.03 5.92 -6.24
C LEU A 107 13.16 4.69 -5.94
N VAL A 108 12.64 4.02 -6.96
CA VAL A 108 11.69 2.91 -6.81
C VAL A 108 12.37 1.58 -6.50
N GLU A 109 13.54 1.31 -7.11
CA GLU A 109 14.23 0.03 -6.97
C GLU A 109 15.18 -0.02 -5.76
N THR A 110 15.46 1.11 -5.11
CA THR A 110 16.27 1.10 -3.88
C THR A 110 15.41 0.56 -2.72
N PRO A 111 15.79 -0.57 -2.10
CA PRO A 111 15.05 -1.10 -0.95
C PRO A 111 15.04 -0.12 0.21
N ALA A 112 14.03 -0.20 1.08
CA ALA A 112 13.96 0.61 2.29
C ALA A 112 15.21 0.37 3.16
N ALA A 113 15.90 1.44 3.54
CA ALA A 113 17.00 1.33 4.49
C ALA A 113 16.45 1.06 5.88
N LYS A 114 17.18 0.24 6.64
CA LYS A 114 16.86 0.03 8.06
C LYS A 114 17.11 1.32 8.84
N PRO A 115 16.14 1.83 9.60
CA PRO A 115 16.34 3.01 10.40
C PRO A 115 17.26 2.67 11.59
N PRO A 116 17.92 3.67 12.20
CA PRO A 116 18.57 3.48 13.49
C PRO A 116 17.52 3.04 14.53
N PRO A 117 17.89 2.23 15.52
CA PRO A 117 16.98 1.82 16.58
C PRO A 117 16.33 3.01 17.26
N PHE A 118 15.03 2.92 17.55
CA PHE A 118 14.34 3.94 18.32
C PHE A 118 14.84 3.91 19.78
N PRO A 119 15.32 5.03 20.35
CA PRO A 119 15.67 5.09 21.76
C PRO A 119 14.44 4.82 22.63
N GLY A 120 14.40 3.68 23.33
CA GLY A 120 13.22 3.24 24.09
C GLY A 120 12.49 2.04 23.49
N GLY A 121 12.82 1.61 22.26
CA GLY A 121 12.16 0.48 21.58
C GLY A 121 12.31 -0.84 22.34
N ASP A 122 13.54 -1.16 22.77
CA ASP A 122 13.83 -2.39 23.52
C ASP A 122 13.19 -2.37 24.91
N GLN A 123 13.12 -1.20 25.54
CA GLN A 123 12.46 -1.02 26.83
C GLN A 123 10.95 -1.18 26.68
N ALA A 124 10.38 -0.70 25.58
CA ALA A 124 8.96 -0.88 25.29
C ALA A 124 8.59 -2.35 25.05
N ALA A 125 9.47 -3.11 24.38
CA ALA A 125 9.31 -4.56 24.29
C ALA A 125 9.34 -5.28 25.65
N LYS A 126 9.86 -4.63 26.69
CA LYS A 126 9.89 -5.11 28.08
C LYS A 126 8.83 -4.46 28.97
N GLY A 127 7.83 -3.79 28.39
CA GLY A 127 6.71 -3.19 29.11
C GLY A 127 6.91 -1.75 29.59
N SER A 128 7.98 -1.06 29.16
CA SER A 128 8.10 0.38 29.42
C SER A 128 7.22 1.19 28.46
N PRO A 129 6.57 2.28 28.91
CA PRO A 129 5.77 3.09 28.00
C PRO A 129 6.63 3.76 26.90
N LEU A 130 6.15 3.72 25.67
CA LEU A 130 6.68 4.52 24.56
C LEU A 130 6.46 6.01 24.83
N LYS A 131 7.50 6.81 24.57
CA LYS A 131 7.42 8.26 24.60
C LYS A 131 7.00 8.79 23.23
N LEU A 132 5.71 9.05 23.05
CA LEU A 132 5.10 9.39 21.75
C LEU A 132 5.86 10.50 20.99
N VAL A 133 6.18 11.62 21.65
CA VAL A 133 6.89 12.74 21.02
C VAL A 133 8.28 12.33 20.53
N GLN A 134 8.96 11.44 21.26
CA GLN A 134 10.27 10.93 20.86
C GLN A 134 10.16 9.99 19.66
N LEU A 135 9.12 9.14 19.62
CA LEU A 135 8.86 8.26 18.48
C LEU A 135 8.53 9.07 17.21
N GLN A 136 7.70 10.10 17.34
CA GLN A 136 7.39 11.02 16.23
C GLN A 136 8.65 11.73 15.73
N LYS A 137 9.46 12.27 16.65
CA LYS A 137 10.73 12.92 16.30
C LYS A 137 11.68 11.95 15.59
N TRP A 138 11.85 10.74 16.12
CA TRP A 138 12.69 9.71 15.51
C TRP A 138 12.27 9.44 14.06
N TRP A 139 10.97 9.29 13.80
CA TRP A 139 10.49 9.02 12.45
C TRP A 139 10.64 10.24 11.53
N VAL A 140 10.34 11.46 12.01
CA VAL A 140 10.58 12.69 11.23
C VAL A 140 12.06 12.84 10.87
N ASP A 141 12.96 12.56 11.81
CA ASP A 141 14.40 12.60 11.55
C ASP A 141 14.80 11.56 10.47
N GLN A 142 14.16 10.39 10.43
CA GLN A 142 14.34 9.40 9.35
C GLN A 142 13.78 9.86 8.01
N MET A 143 12.60 10.50 7.99
CA MET A 143 12.01 11.02 6.77
C MET A 143 12.89 12.10 6.13
N LEU A 144 13.52 12.95 6.95
CA LEU A 144 14.36 14.06 6.48
C LEU A 144 15.79 13.65 6.12
N ASN A 145 16.39 12.71 6.87
CA ASN A 145 17.82 12.41 6.76
C ASN A 145 18.12 10.99 6.27
N GLY A 146 17.10 10.15 6.11
CA GLY A 146 17.25 8.76 5.69
C GLY A 146 17.74 8.63 4.24
N PRO A 147 18.53 7.60 3.91
CA PRO A 147 19.12 7.44 2.58
C PRO A 147 18.11 6.97 1.51
N THR A 148 16.90 6.58 1.91
CA THR A 148 15.86 6.01 1.03
C THR A 148 14.55 6.80 1.15
N PRO A 149 14.51 8.05 0.67
CA PRO A 149 13.39 8.97 0.91
C PRO A 149 12.08 8.52 0.27
N PHE A 150 12.13 7.80 -0.85
CA PHE A 150 10.93 7.25 -1.48
C PHE A 150 10.29 6.15 -0.64
N ALA A 151 11.10 5.27 -0.03
CA ALA A 151 10.60 4.26 0.88
C ALA A 151 9.90 4.91 2.08
N GLU A 152 10.48 5.95 2.70
CA GLU A 152 9.82 6.69 3.79
C GLU A 152 8.53 7.38 3.34
N ARG A 153 8.49 7.89 2.11
CA ARG A 153 7.27 8.50 1.55
C ARG A 153 6.16 7.46 1.47
N MET A 154 6.51 6.24 1.03
CA MET A 154 5.58 5.12 0.99
C MET A 154 5.20 4.62 2.38
N THR A 155 6.13 4.55 3.35
CA THR A 155 5.83 4.27 4.76
C THR A 155 4.77 5.22 5.29
N LEU A 156 4.91 6.53 5.04
CA LEU A 156 3.94 7.54 5.46
C LEU A 156 2.59 7.38 4.74
N PHE A 157 2.60 7.11 3.45
CA PHE A 157 1.39 6.81 2.68
C PHE A 157 0.64 5.61 3.29
N TRP A 158 1.34 4.51 3.54
CA TRP A 158 0.74 3.30 4.12
C TRP A 158 0.29 3.51 5.56
N HIS A 159 0.96 4.36 6.33
CA HIS A 159 0.53 4.73 7.67
C HIS A 159 -0.82 5.46 7.64
N GLY A 160 -1.05 6.29 6.61
CA GLY A 160 -2.36 6.92 6.37
C GLY A 160 -3.40 5.97 5.79
N HIS A 161 -3.00 5.00 4.97
CA HIS A 161 -3.91 4.01 4.38
C HIS A 161 -4.38 2.98 5.40
N PHE A 162 -3.44 2.33 6.10
CA PHE A 162 -3.71 1.39 7.19
C PHE A 162 -3.66 2.14 8.53
N THR A 163 -4.58 3.08 8.71
CA THR A 163 -4.61 3.96 9.87
C THR A 163 -4.89 3.18 11.16
N SER A 164 -4.18 3.53 12.24
CA SER A 164 -4.47 3.12 13.60
C SER A 164 -4.43 4.32 14.57
N ASP A 165 -4.91 4.12 15.80
CA ASP A 165 -4.89 5.15 16.84
C ASP A 165 -4.09 4.69 18.07
N TYR A 166 -2.99 5.39 18.37
CA TYR A 166 -2.16 5.11 19.54
C TYR A 166 -2.93 5.20 20.87
N ARG A 167 -4.05 5.92 20.93
CA ARG A 167 -4.90 6.03 22.13
C ARG A 167 -5.64 4.72 22.40
N LYS A 168 -6.01 3.98 21.35
CA LYS A 168 -6.64 2.66 21.44
C LYS A 168 -5.60 1.54 21.49
N VAL A 169 -4.54 1.63 20.70
CA VAL A 169 -3.43 0.67 20.74
C VAL A 169 -2.68 0.72 22.08
N GLY A 170 -2.57 1.92 22.66
CA GLY A 170 -1.86 2.14 23.91
C GLY A 170 -0.35 2.24 23.74
N LEU A 171 0.28 3.02 24.63
CA LEU A 171 1.73 3.25 24.60
C LEU A 171 2.50 2.31 25.55
N GLN A 172 1.82 1.44 26.30
CA GLN A 172 2.44 0.49 27.23
C GLN A 172 3.05 -0.75 26.54
N SER A 173 3.04 -0.75 25.21
CA SER A 173 3.52 -1.84 24.37
C SER A 173 4.28 -1.26 23.17
N PRO A 174 5.18 -2.02 22.53
CA PRO A 174 5.97 -1.53 21.40
C PRO A 174 5.18 -1.46 20.10
N TYR A 175 3.88 -1.78 20.10
CA TYR A 175 3.10 -2.09 18.90
C TYR A 175 3.07 -0.95 17.89
N VAL A 176 2.91 0.31 18.32
CA VAL A 176 2.94 1.47 17.39
C VAL A 176 4.31 1.64 16.73
N TYR A 177 5.39 1.32 17.44
CA TYR A 177 6.74 1.33 16.89
C TYR A 177 6.97 0.18 15.90
N TRP A 178 6.59 -1.05 16.27
CA TRP A 178 6.68 -2.23 15.40
C TRP A 178 5.83 -2.11 14.14
N GLN A 179 4.65 -1.51 14.27
CA GLN A 179 3.80 -1.13 13.16
C GLN A 179 4.59 -0.21 12.20
N ASN A 180 5.18 0.89 12.68
CA ASN A 180 5.98 1.74 11.79
C ASN A 180 7.12 0.99 11.06
N LEU A 181 7.79 0.04 11.72
CA LEU A 181 8.81 -0.81 11.10
C LEU A 181 8.20 -1.73 10.02
N THR A 182 7.09 -2.39 10.32
CA THR A 182 6.39 -3.28 9.38
C THR A 182 5.95 -2.52 8.12
N TRP A 183 5.48 -1.28 8.25
CA TRP A 183 5.06 -0.47 7.11
C TRP A 183 6.25 -0.07 6.25
N ARG A 184 7.40 0.17 6.88
CA ARG A 184 8.66 0.49 6.20
C ARG A 184 9.21 -0.71 5.45
N ASP A 185 9.21 -1.88 6.08
CA ASP A 185 9.69 -3.12 5.46
C ASP A 185 8.85 -3.50 4.23
N ASN A 186 7.58 -3.10 4.19
CA ASN A 186 6.66 -3.34 3.08
C ASN A 186 6.44 -2.11 2.18
N ALA A 187 7.17 -1.01 2.38
CA ALA A 187 6.88 0.28 1.74
C ALA A 187 6.76 0.21 0.21
N VAL A 188 7.66 -0.55 -0.43
CA VAL A 188 7.70 -0.80 -1.88
C VAL A 188 7.40 -2.27 -2.24
N GLY A 189 6.74 -2.97 -1.33
CA GLY A 189 6.46 -4.41 -1.39
C GLY A 189 5.21 -4.78 -2.19
N ASP A 190 4.88 -6.07 -2.13
CA ASP A 190 3.66 -6.63 -2.71
C ASP A 190 2.47 -6.46 -1.74
N LEU A 191 1.36 -5.93 -2.24
CA LEU A 191 0.20 -5.60 -1.42
C LEU A 191 -0.41 -6.85 -0.76
N ARG A 192 -0.42 -8.01 -1.43
CA ARG A 192 -0.98 -9.24 -0.84
C ARG A 192 -0.18 -9.66 0.39
N SER A 193 1.14 -9.68 0.27
CA SER A 193 2.03 -10.01 1.41
C SER A 193 1.90 -8.97 2.52
N PHE A 194 1.74 -7.71 2.15
CA PHE A 194 1.59 -6.64 3.13
C PHE A 194 0.25 -6.70 3.87
N LEU A 195 -0.87 -6.97 3.19
CA LEU A 195 -2.18 -7.13 3.82
C LEU A 195 -2.19 -8.21 4.90
N TYR A 196 -1.46 -9.31 4.66
CA TYR A 196 -1.29 -10.34 5.70
C TYR A 196 -0.57 -9.78 6.93
N GLN A 197 0.55 -9.07 6.73
CA GLN A 197 1.29 -8.45 7.82
C GLN A 197 0.47 -7.38 8.56
N VAL A 198 -0.34 -6.58 7.86
CA VAL A 198 -1.29 -5.63 8.47
C VAL A 198 -2.35 -6.36 9.29
N THR A 199 -2.85 -7.51 8.81
CA THR A 199 -3.84 -8.33 9.52
C THR A 199 -3.31 -8.87 10.85
N THR A 200 -2.05 -9.30 10.85
CA THR A 200 -1.42 -9.90 12.03
C THR A 200 -0.62 -8.90 12.87
N ASP A 201 -0.56 -7.63 12.48
CA ASP A 201 0.15 -6.59 13.23
C ASP A 201 -0.48 -6.40 14.62
N PRO A 202 0.29 -6.49 15.73
CA PRO A 202 -0.25 -6.35 17.07
C PRO A 202 -1.00 -5.04 17.33
N GLY A 203 -0.57 -3.95 16.68
CA GLY A 203 -1.27 -2.67 16.74
C GLY A 203 -2.65 -2.75 16.10
N MET A 204 -2.76 -3.33 14.91
CA MET A 204 -4.02 -3.54 14.20
C MET A 204 -4.94 -4.53 14.90
N LEU A 205 -4.39 -5.62 15.44
CA LEU A 205 -5.15 -6.60 16.23
C LEU A 205 -5.88 -5.93 17.40
N ARG A 206 -5.20 -5.01 18.09
CA ARG A 206 -5.79 -4.24 19.19
C ARG A 206 -6.71 -3.14 18.70
N TYR A 207 -6.32 -2.42 17.64
CA TYR A 207 -7.06 -1.26 17.15
C TYR A 207 -8.45 -1.62 16.61
N LEU A 208 -8.57 -2.76 15.92
CA LEU A 208 -9.84 -3.21 15.35
C LEU A 208 -10.45 -4.41 16.09
N ASP A 209 -9.96 -4.68 17.30
CA ASP A 209 -10.47 -5.72 18.21
C ASP A 209 -10.45 -7.13 17.57
N LEU A 210 -9.54 -7.38 16.63
CA LEU A 210 -9.33 -8.70 16.05
C LEU A 210 -8.64 -9.64 17.05
N GLY A 211 -7.80 -9.11 17.95
CA GLY A 211 -7.13 -9.88 19.00
C GLY A 211 -8.08 -10.51 20.03
N THR A 212 -9.34 -10.04 20.10
CA THR A 212 -10.41 -10.60 20.95
C THR A 212 -11.42 -11.44 20.17
N SER A 213 -11.33 -11.46 18.83
CA SER A 213 -12.19 -12.25 17.94
C SER A 213 -11.96 -13.74 18.13
N THR A 214 -13.04 -14.51 18.29
CA THR A 214 -12.98 -15.98 18.44
C THR A 214 -13.93 -16.66 17.49
N GLY A 215 -13.72 -17.94 17.19
CA GLY A 215 -14.66 -18.70 16.34
C GLY A 215 -16.10 -18.73 16.88
N ARG A 216 -16.29 -18.57 18.20
CA ARG A 216 -17.62 -18.51 18.84
C ARG A 216 -18.24 -17.11 18.80
N SER A 217 -17.42 -16.07 18.80
CA SER A 217 -17.84 -14.67 18.74
C SER A 217 -16.90 -13.92 17.81
N PRO A 218 -17.07 -14.11 16.47
CA PRO A 218 -16.23 -13.42 15.49
C PRO A 218 -16.52 -11.92 15.52
N ASN A 219 -15.46 -11.11 15.46
CA ASN A 219 -15.59 -9.66 15.36
C ASN A 219 -15.56 -9.22 13.89
N GLU A 220 -16.64 -8.60 13.43
CA GLU A 220 -16.80 -8.14 12.06
C GLU A 220 -16.07 -6.84 11.73
N ASN A 221 -15.63 -6.09 12.75
CA ASN A 221 -15.03 -4.77 12.58
C ASN A 221 -13.82 -4.83 11.65
N TYR A 222 -12.81 -5.66 11.97
CA TYR A 222 -11.62 -5.79 11.13
C TYR A 222 -11.96 -6.25 9.69
N SER A 223 -12.85 -7.23 9.52
CA SER A 223 -13.23 -7.69 8.18
C SER A 223 -13.89 -6.59 7.36
N ARG A 224 -14.74 -5.77 7.97
CA ARG A 224 -15.37 -4.64 7.29
C ARG A 224 -14.33 -3.60 6.88
N GLU A 225 -13.44 -3.22 7.78
CA GLU A 225 -12.37 -2.25 7.48
C GLU A 225 -11.42 -2.77 6.39
N LEU A 226 -11.06 -4.06 6.46
CA LEU A 226 -10.21 -4.70 5.44
C LEU A 226 -10.84 -4.60 4.05
N MET A 227 -12.13 -4.90 3.95
CA MET A 227 -12.86 -4.93 2.68
C MET A 227 -13.19 -3.52 2.18
N GLU A 228 -13.66 -2.64 3.07
CA GLU A 228 -14.15 -1.31 2.73
C GLU A 228 -13.03 -0.28 2.58
N LEU A 229 -12.23 -0.08 3.63
CA LEU A 229 -11.26 1.02 3.66
C LEU A 229 -9.90 0.60 3.10
N PHE A 230 -9.49 -0.64 3.32
CA PHE A 230 -8.11 -1.05 3.02
C PHE A 230 -7.93 -1.67 1.64
N THR A 231 -8.98 -2.20 1.01
CA THR A 231 -8.85 -2.95 -0.25
C THR A 231 -9.87 -2.59 -1.34
N MET A 232 -11.12 -3.02 -1.21
CA MET A 232 -12.07 -3.06 -2.34
C MET A 232 -12.91 -1.79 -2.48
N GLY A 233 -13.07 -1.03 -1.40
CA GLY A 233 -13.96 0.13 -1.39
C GLY A 233 -15.41 -0.24 -1.06
N ALA A 234 -16.16 0.75 -0.59
CA ALA A 234 -17.56 0.59 -0.21
C ALA A 234 -18.44 0.16 -1.40
N GLY A 235 -19.43 -0.70 -1.10
CA GLY A 235 -20.44 -1.14 -2.08
C GLY A 235 -20.00 -2.24 -3.04
N THR A 236 -18.84 -2.87 -2.81
CA THR A 236 -18.30 -3.96 -3.64
C THR A 236 -18.51 -5.36 -3.06
N PHE A 237 -19.01 -5.46 -1.83
CA PHE A 237 -19.24 -6.69 -1.08
C PHE A 237 -20.53 -6.59 -0.25
N GLY A 238 -21.07 -7.73 0.19
CA GLY A 238 -22.26 -7.81 1.03
C GLY A 238 -21.96 -8.12 2.50
N GLU A 239 -22.98 -8.03 3.35
CA GLU A 239 -22.90 -8.38 4.78
C GLU A 239 -22.52 -9.85 5.02
N ASP A 240 -22.90 -10.75 4.11
CA ASP A 240 -22.53 -12.17 4.21
C ASP A 240 -21.02 -12.38 3.99
N ASP A 241 -20.39 -11.58 3.12
CA ASP A 241 -18.95 -11.61 2.90
C ASP A 241 -18.20 -11.13 4.15
N VAL A 242 -18.68 -10.05 4.79
CA VAL A 242 -18.13 -9.54 6.05
C VAL A 242 -18.20 -10.62 7.14
N ARG A 243 -19.36 -11.26 7.31
CA ARG A 243 -19.54 -12.35 8.29
C ARG A 243 -18.64 -13.54 8.01
N ALA A 244 -18.48 -13.91 6.74
CA ALA A 244 -17.60 -15.01 6.34
C ALA A 244 -16.13 -14.68 6.61
N ALA A 245 -15.70 -13.47 6.26
CA ALA A 245 -14.35 -12.98 6.51
C ALA A 245 -14.05 -12.88 8.02
N ALA A 246 -14.98 -12.38 8.83
CA ALA A 246 -14.85 -12.30 10.28
C ALA A 246 -14.57 -13.68 10.90
N LYS A 247 -15.27 -14.72 10.44
CA LYS A 247 -15.05 -16.11 10.86
C LYS A 247 -13.69 -16.63 10.41
N ALA A 248 -13.28 -16.34 9.18
CA ALA A 248 -11.99 -16.77 8.63
C ALA A 248 -10.79 -16.12 9.33
N LEU A 249 -10.96 -14.88 9.80
CA LEU A 249 -9.91 -14.10 10.47
C LEU A 249 -9.91 -14.27 12.00
N ALA A 250 -10.87 -14.99 12.57
CA ALA A 250 -10.95 -15.17 14.02
C ALA A 250 -9.79 -16.03 14.57
N GLY A 251 -9.35 -15.73 15.80
CA GLY A 251 -8.36 -16.53 16.52
C GLY A 251 -6.93 -15.98 16.55
N TRP A 252 -6.63 -14.90 15.82
CA TRP A 252 -5.37 -14.17 15.98
C TRP A 252 -5.25 -13.57 17.38
N ARG A 253 -4.03 -13.57 17.94
CA ARG A 253 -3.74 -13.05 19.28
C ARG A 253 -2.53 -12.13 19.24
N GLU A 254 -2.55 -11.16 20.13
CA GLU A 254 -1.39 -10.35 20.45
C GLU A 254 -0.29 -11.23 21.07
N PRO A 255 1.00 -10.95 20.80
CA PRO A 255 2.13 -11.67 21.37
C PRO A 255 2.37 -11.31 22.85
#